data_AF-A0A2G9XGR6-F1
#
_entry.id   AF-A0A2G9XGR6-F1
#
_cell.length_a   1.000
_cell.length_b   1.000
_cell.length_c   1.000
_cell.angle_alpha   90.00
_cell.angle_beta   90.00
_cell.angle_gamma   90.00
#
_symmetry.space_group_name_H-M   'P 1'
#
loop_
_entity.id
_entity.type
_entity.pdbx_description
1 polymer ?
#
loop_
_entity_poly.entity_id
_entity_poly.type
_entity_poly.pdbx_seq_one_letter_code
_entity_poly.pdbx_strand_id
1 'polypeptide(L)'
;LHNITYSYTLDGAPSNGTLTGLYEGSHTFAATATDAAGNSTPIPISYTWTTDYTPPTVAFSSKVASPVPETVLTNVNLSLDGRDDNGISLYSYSIDDGSDSSTETGAITISDLDEGPHTLHYSATDNANNPSTSETLPFSLSRYTLTGAMGNGGGNQLPDSVVGEVAAVSNQDWGGWIINMPNAGGVPSSTLYAGGYGYKTSYLVEGSYNGYWLNKLSINTGTLSGTSDLTYLTRTAKGAGTGTVTGTFDTGVFNLTDTGIKYTETDLAFMSEINPELYYYASWGGLTYDGTLTGLLGGTESLWSASPYVTIIGEYDSIHGAPQPRIWYSSDIYSYNYNNSTKTTYAGGAYRGFMGGTVLGDVLDGKFLSLYIDPSGNAGYLSG
;
A
#
# COMPACT_ATOMS: atom_id res chain seq x y z
N LEU A 1 -55.25 -8.18 54.43
CA LEU A 1 -54.37 -7.66 53.36
C LEU A 1 -54.84 -6.25 53.08
N HIS A 2 -54.10 -5.24 53.55
CA HIS A 2 -54.45 -3.85 53.25
C HIS A 2 -54.18 -3.61 51.77
N ASN A 3 -55.15 -3.01 51.06
CA ASN A 3 -54.97 -2.66 49.66
C ASN A 3 -53.91 -1.56 49.56
N ILE A 4 -52.80 -1.86 48.90
CA ILE A 4 -51.78 -0.88 48.54
C ILE A 4 -52.12 -0.35 47.15
N THR A 5 -52.13 0.97 46.99
CA THR A 5 -52.30 1.61 45.69
C THR A 5 -50.94 2.11 45.21
N TYR A 6 -50.59 1.79 43.97
CA TYR A 6 -49.37 2.30 43.33
C TYR A 6 -49.72 3.45 42.40
N SER A 7 -48.87 4.48 42.41
CA SER A 7 -48.86 5.53 41.41
C SER A 7 -47.49 5.59 40.75
N TYR A 8 -47.49 5.88 39.45
CA TYR A 8 -46.29 5.86 38.63
C TYR A 8 -46.09 7.22 37.97
N THR A 9 -44.83 7.60 37.81
CA THR A 9 -44.44 8.70 36.96
C THR A 9 -43.37 8.26 35.98
N LEU A 10 -43.46 8.71 34.73
CA LEU A 10 -42.42 8.61 33.72
C LEU A 10 -41.95 10.05 33.42
N ASP A 11 -40.66 10.32 33.59
CA ASP A 11 -40.05 11.64 33.33
C ASP A 11 -40.75 12.78 34.09
N GLY A 12 -41.23 12.46 35.30
CA GLY A 12 -41.97 13.39 36.16
C GLY A 12 -43.46 13.56 35.81
N ALA A 13 -43.95 12.98 34.71
CA ALA A 13 -45.37 13.01 34.33
C ALA A 13 -46.11 11.75 34.82
N PRO A 14 -47.41 11.83 35.21
CA PRO A 14 -48.19 10.66 35.61
C PRO A 14 -48.23 9.58 34.52
N SER A 15 -48.06 8.32 34.92
CA SER A 15 -48.12 7.14 34.04
C SER A 15 -49.08 6.08 34.57
N ASN A 16 -49.67 5.31 33.67
CA ASN A 16 -50.50 4.14 34.00
C ASN A 16 -49.66 2.86 34.18
N GLY A 17 -48.33 2.97 34.18
CA GLY A 17 -47.40 1.83 34.29
C GLY A 17 -47.11 1.13 32.96
N THR A 18 -47.72 1.55 31.85
CA THR A 18 -47.40 1.08 30.50
C THR A 18 -46.45 2.07 29.83
N LEU A 19 -45.28 1.61 29.43
CA LEU A 19 -44.23 2.42 28.80
C LEU A 19 -44.19 2.10 27.30
N THR A 20 -44.69 3.01 26.46
CA THR A 20 -44.72 2.84 25.00
C THR A 20 -44.40 4.15 24.30
N GLY A 21 -43.75 4.09 23.15
CA GLY A 21 -43.45 5.29 22.34
C GLY A 21 -42.47 6.25 23.03
N LEU A 22 -41.51 5.70 23.77
CA LEU A 22 -40.44 6.49 24.37
C LEU A 22 -39.57 7.09 23.26
N TYR A 23 -39.22 8.36 23.40
CA TYR A 23 -38.30 9.03 22.50
C TYR A 23 -36.86 8.74 22.95
N GLU A 24 -35.90 8.83 22.04
CA GLU A 24 -34.50 8.58 22.36
C GLU A 24 -33.96 9.48 23.47
N GLY A 25 -33.23 8.89 24.41
CA GLY A 25 -32.61 9.59 25.53
C GLY A 25 -32.90 8.95 26.88
N SER A 26 -32.54 9.67 27.95
CA SER A 26 -32.70 9.16 29.32
C SER A 26 -34.15 9.29 29.79
N HIS A 27 -34.65 8.21 30.38
CA HIS A 27 -35.94 8.17 31.06
C HIS A 27 -35.78 7.77 32.51
N THR A 28 -36.64 8.32 33.36
CA THR A 28 -36.75 7.92 34.77
C THR A 28 -38.18 7.51 35.07
N PHE A 29 -38.37 6.22 35.40
CA PHE A 29 -39.63 5.71 35.93
C PHE A 29 -39.57 5.68 37.44
N ALA A 30 -40.58 6.23 38.11
CA ALA A 30 -40.68 6.21 39.56
C ALA A 30 -42.02 5.67 40.03
N ALA A 31 -41.99 4.86 41.09
CA ALA A 31 -43.17 4.27 41.71
C ALA A 31 -43.32 4.73 43.17
N THR A 32 -44.54 5.12 43.53
CA THR A 32 -44.94 5.50 44.89
C THR A 32 -46.04 4.55 45.36
N ALA A 33 -45.83 3.89 46.50
CA ALA A 33 -46.83 3.03 47.12
C ALA A 33 -47.56 3.80 48.22
N THR A 34 -48.89 3.68 48.27
CA THR A 34 -49.73 4.30 49.30
C THR A 34 -50.58 3.23 49.97
N ASP A 35 -50.52 3.15 51.30
CA ASP A 35 -51.33 2.21 52.06
C ASP A 35 -52.80 2.66 52.17
N ALA A 36 -53.66 1.77 52.69
CA ALA A 36 -55.08 2.06 52.85
C ALA A 36 -55.38 3.19 53.87
N ALA A 37 -54.40 3.57 54.71
CA ALA A 37 -54.51 4.68 55.65
C ALA A 37 -54.04 6.01 55.04
N GLY A 38 -53.57 6.02 53.79
CA GLY A 38 -53.10 7.20 53.08
C GLY A 38 -51.61 7.51 53.30
N ASN A 39 -50.84 6.59 53.90
CA ASN A 39 -49.40 6.77 54.05
C ASN A 39 -48.70 6.37 52.74
N SER A 40 -48.03 7.34 52.11
CA SER A 40 -47.23 7.12 50.90
C SER A 40 -45.75 6.90 51.21
N THR A 41 -45.03 6.19 50.36
CA THR A 41 -43.56 6.12 50.40
C THR A 41 -42.95 7.52 50.30
N PRO A 42 -42.12 7.97 51.27
CA PRO A 42 -41.60 9.34 51.31
C PRO A 42 -40.67 9.70 50.13
N ILE A 43 -40.00 8.68 49.57
CA ILE A 43 -39.13 8.80 48.40
C ILE A 43 -39.62 7.76 47.39
N PRO A 44 -40.06 8.18 46.19
CA PRO A 44 -40.38 7.25 45.11
C PRO A 44 -39.18 6.38 44.76
N ILE A 45 -39.40 5.09 44.52
CA ILE A 45 -38.34 4.21 43.99
C ILE A 45 -38.24 4.49 42.50
N SER A 46 -37.06 4.93 42.04
CA SER A 46 -36.82 5.28 40.65
C SER A 46 -35.85 4.32 39.96
N TYR A 47 -36.08 4.07 38.68
CA TYR A 47 -35.15 3.40 37.77
C TYR A 47 -34.90 4.31 36.57
N THR A 48 -33.64 4.48 36.19
CA THR A 48 -33.23 5.31 35.05
C THR A 48 -32.57 4.44 34.01
N TRP A 49 -32.93 4.64 32.75
CA TRP A 49 -32.33 3.99 31.59
C TRP A 49 -32.25 4.97 30.43
N THR A 50 -31.53 4.60 29.38
CA THR A 50 -31.52 5.33 28.11
C THR A 50 -32.22 4.47 27.08
N THR A 51 -33.12 5.06 26.28
CA THR A 51 -33.55 4.44 25.04
C THR A 51 -32.71 4.99 23.90
N ASP A 52 -32.34 4.11 22.99
CA ASP A 52 -31.49 4.43 21.86
C ASP A 52 -31.95 3.63 20.66
N TYR A 53 -32.27 4.35 19.59
CA TYR A 53 -32.76 3.81 18.34
C TYR A 53 -31.92 4.29 17.16
N THR A 54 -30.86 5.05 17.41
CA THR A 54 -30.03 5.66 16.39
C THR A 54 -28.91 4.69 16.04
N PRO A 55 -28.81 4.21 14.79
CA PRO A 55 -27.69 3.38 14.39
C PRO A 55 -26.35 4.12 14.51
N PRO A 56 -25.27 3.42 14.86
CA PRO A 56 -23.94 3.99 14.83
C PRO A 56 -23.52 4.30 13.39
N THR A 57 -22.46 5.10 13.25
CA THR A 57 -21.70 5.20 11.99
C THR A 57 -20.42 4.38 12.10
N VAL A 58 -19.91 3.88 10.98
CA VAL A 58 -18.61 3.20 10.93
C VAL A 58 -17.80 3.72 9.76
N ALA A 59 -16.54 4.01 10.03
CA ALA A 59 -15.57 4.41 9.02
C ALA A 59 -14.41 3.44 9.02
N PHE A 60 -13.80 3.28 7.86
CA PHE A 60 -12.61 2.48 7.69
C PHE A 60 -11.36 3.36 7.88
N SER A 61 -10.33 2.91 8.60
CA SER A 61 -9.04 3.63 8.75
C SER A 61 -7.83 2.70 8.95
N SER A 62 -6.64 3.13 8.49
CA SER A 62 -5.34 2.45 8.61
C SER A 62 -5.27 1.03 8.02
N LYS A 63 -4.24 0.74 7.25
CA LYS A 63 -4.21 -0.51 6.50
C LYS A 63 -2.77 -0.89 6.25
N VAL A 64 -2.34 -2.05 6.72
CA VAL A 64 -1.01 -2.56 6.48
C VAL A 64 -1.20 -3.93 5.86
N ALA A 65 -0.83 -4.05 4.58
CA ALA A 65 -0.68 -5.35 3.94
C ALA A 65 0.75 -5.85 4.19
N SER A 66 0.91 -7.14 4.50
CA SER A 66 2.21 -7.74 4.71
C SER A 66 2.24 -9.11 4.04
N PRO A 67 3.28 -9.39 3.22
CA PRO A 67 3.41 -10.71 2.61
C PRO A 67 3.62 -11.75 3.70
N VAL A 68 2.97 -12.91 3.56
CA VAL A 68 3.28 -14.08 4.37
C VAL A 68 4.52 -14.75 3.75
N PRO A 69 5.65 -14.84 4.47
CA PRO A 69 6.90 -15.37 3.93
C PRO A 69 6.75 -16.76 3.32
N GLU A 70 7.42 -16.99 2.19
CA GLU A 70 7.48 -18.30 1.51
C GLU A 70 6.14 -18.83 0.97
N THR A 71 5.12 -17.98 0.88
CA THR A 71 3.79 -18.34 0.33
C THR A 71 3.41 -17.45 -0.85
N VAL A 72 2.16 -17.53 -1.32
CA VAL A 72 1.56 -16.54 -2.23
C VAL A 72 0.52 -15.66 -1.53
N LEU A 73 0.37 -15.80 -0.21
CA LEU A 73 -0.67 -15.20 0.61
C LEU A 73 -0.26 -13.89 1.32
N THR A 74 -1.22 -13.02 1.58
CA THR A 74 -1.02 -11.70 2.20
C THR A 74 -1.91 -11.53 3.42
N ASN A 75 -1.35 -11.00 4.50
CA ASN A 75 -2.12 -10.57 5.66
C ASN A 75 -2.43 -9.08 5.56
N VAL A 76 -3.66 -8.68 5.88
CA VAL A 76 -4.10 -7.29 5.91
C VAL A 76 -4.56 -6.94 7.33
N ASN A 77 -3.87 -5.99 7.95
CA ASN A 77 -4.29 -5.39 9.20
C ASN A 77 -5.06 -4.10 8.92
N LEU A 78 -6.21 -3.93 9.55
CA LEU A 78 -7.09 -2.79 9.35
C LEU A 78 -7.74 -2.32 10.66
N SER A 79 -8.21 -1.07 10.69
CA SER A 79 -8.97 -0.52 11.81
C SER A 79 -10.33 0.03 11.35
N LEU A 80 -11.39 -0.31 12.07
CA LEU A 80 -12.70 0.32 11.94
C LEU A 80 -12.89 1.35 13.05
N ASP A 81 -13.37 2.54 12.70
CA ASP A 81 -13.69 3.64 13.62
C ASP A 81 -15.21 3.78 13.65
N GLY A 82 -15.85 3.13 14.62
CA GLY A 82 -17.27 3.24 14.87
C GLY A 82 -17.56 4.41 15.80
N ARG A 83 -18.59 5.19 15.49
CA ARG A 83 -19.01 6.36 16.27
C ARG A 83 -20.47 6.29 16.61
N ASP A 84 -20.73 6.48 17.89
CA ASP A 84 -22.05 6.48 18.49
C ASP A 84 -22.01 7.22 19.83
N ASP A 85 -23.11 7.84 20.22
CA ASP A 85 -23.21 8.60 21.48
C ASP A 85 -23.20 7.69 22.73
N ASN A 86 -23.63 6.44 22.58
CA ASN A 86 -23.65 5.41 23.63
C ASN A 86 -22.54 4.36 23.45
N GLY A 87 -21.71 4.51 22.41
CA GLY A 87 -20.55 3.68 22.13
C GLY A 87 -20.85 2.41 21.35
N ILE A 88 -19.78 1.80 20.85
CA ILE A 88 -19.85 0.61 19.99
C ILE A 88 -19.70 -0.66 20.84
N SER A 89 -20.56 -1.65 20.60
CA SER A 89 -20.46 -2.98 21.22
C SER A 89 -19.69 -3.96 20.35
N LEU A 90 -19.88 -3.91 19.03
CA LEU A 90 -19.37 -4.92 18.12
C LEU A 90 -19.08 -4.34 16.74
N TYR A 91 -17.98 -4.77 16.15
CA TYR A 91 -17.71 -4.63 14.71
C TYR A 91 -17.91 -5.98 14.04
N SER A 92 -18.59 -5.98 12.90
CA SER A 92 -18.80 -7.15 12.05
C SER A 92 -18.13 -6.95 10.71
N TYR A 93 -17.53 -8.00 10.16
CA TYR A 93 -16.85 -7.93 8.87
C TYR A 93 -16.85 -9.28 8.15
N SER A 94 -16.83 -9.25 6.83
CA SER A 94 -16.59 -10.39 5.95
C SER A 94 -15.73 -9.97 4.76
N ILE A 95 -14.96 -10.91 4.24
CA ILE A 95 -14.14 -10.69 3.04
C ILE A 95 -14.75 -11.48 1.89
N ASP A 96 -14.94 -10.80 0.76
CA ASP A 96 -15.63 -11.32 -0.42
C ASP A 96 -16.98 -11.91 -0.03
N ASP A 97 -17.35 -13.07 -0.60
CA ASP A 97 -18.54 -13.83 -0.22
C ASP A 97 -18.29 -14.78 0.97
N GLY A 98 -17.29 -14.47 1.80
CA GLY A 98 -16.88 -15.26 2.96
C GLY A 98 -17.83 -15.16 4.16
N SER A 99 -17.53 -15.92 5.21
CA SER A 99 -18.33 -15.92 6.44
C SER A 99 -18.12 -14.67 7.28
N ASP A 100 -19.20 -14.16 7.87
CA ASP A 100 -19.14 -13.05 8.81
C ASP A 100 -18.32 -13.40 10.06
N SER A 101 -17.44 -12.46 10.43
CA SER A 101 -16.63 -12.45 11.64
C SER A 101 -17.00 -11.21 12.47
N SER A 102 -16.67 -11.24 13.76
CA SER A 102 -16.94 -10.09 14.63
C SER A 102 -15.89 -9.92 15.72
N THR A 103 -15.74 -8.68 16.21
CA THR A 103 -14.78 -8.30 17.23
C THR A 103 -15.28 -7.09 18.01
N GLU A 104 -14.94 -7.01 19.30
CA GLU A 104 -15.27 -5.86 20.17
C GLU A 104 -14.34 -4.66 19.91
N THR A 105 -13.20 -4.89 19.24
CA THR A 105 -12.24 -3.83 18.90
C THR A 105 -12.22 -3.59 17.41
N GLY A 106 -12.15 -2.33 16.98
CA GLY A 106 -12.05 -1.99 15.55
C GLY A 106 -10.80 -2.54 14.85
N ALA A 107 -9.78 -3.00 15.58
CA ALA A 107 -8.60 -3.63 15.02
C ALA A 107 -8.90 -5.05 14.52
N ILE A 108 -8.66 -5.29 13.23
CA ILE A 108 -8.94 -6.55 12.53
C ILE A 108 -7.69 -6.97 11.76
N THR A 109 -7.38 -8.27 11.80
CA THR A 109 -6.40 -8.90 10.92
C THR A 109 -7.14 -9.90 10.03
N ILE A 110 -7.07 -9.68 8.72
CA ILE A 110 -7.54 -10.63 7.70
C ILE A 110 -6.30 -11.36 7.20
N SER A 111 -6.22 -12.65 7.49
CA SER A 111 -5.06 -13.45 7.14
C SER A 111 -5.24 -14.14 5.78
N ASP A 112 -4.10 -14.49 5.19
CA ASP A 112 -4.02 -15.48 4.13
C ASP A 112 -4.84 -15.15 2.87
N LEU A 113 -4.87 -13.88 2.46
CA LEU A 113 -5.53 -13.44 1.24
C LEU A 113 -4.66 -13.72 0.00
N ASP A 114 -5.31 -14.21 -1.06
CA ASP A 114 -4.69 -14.40 -2.37
C ASP A 114 -4.38 -13.07 -3.06
N GLU A 115 -3.64 -13.13 -4.18
CA GLU A 115 -3.49 -11.98 -5.08
C GLU A 115 -4.79 -11.73 -5.86
N GLY A 116 -5.11 -10.46 -6.11
CA GLY A 116 -6.24 -10.07 -6.94
C GLY A 116 -7.27 -9.21 -6.21
N PRO A 117 -8.47 -9.05 -6.81
CA PRO A 117 -9.52 -8.20 -6.26
C PRO A 117 -10.17 -8.85 -5.04
N HIS A 118 -10.40 -8.04 -4.02
CA HIS A 118 -11.14 -8.40 -2.82
C HIS A 118 -12.13 -7.30 -2.43
N THR A 119 -13.19 -7.66 -1.72
CA THR A 119 -14.17 -6.73 -1.18
C THR A 119 -14.37 -6.97 0.31
N LEU A 120 -14.02 -5.99 1.13
CA LEU A 120 -14.34 -6.01 2.57
C LEU A 120 -15.75 -5.49 2.78
N HIS A 121 -16.60 -6.29 3.39
CA HIS A 121 -17.88 -5.89 3.94
C HIS A 121 -17.70 -5.62 5.43
N TYR A 122 -18.22 -4.51 5.94
CA TYR A 122 -18.09 -4.19 7.37
C TYR A 122 -19.27 -3.37 7.89
N SER A 123 -19.54 -3.51 9.19
CA SER A 123 -20.52 -2.74 9.94
C SER A 123 -20.13 -2.66 11.41
N ALA A 124 -20.78 -1.77 12.15
CA ALA A 124 -20.74 -1.69 13.61
C ALA A 124 -22.15 -1.82 14.21
N THR A 125 -22.22 -2.31 15.44
CA THR A 125 -23.42 -2.36 16.30
C THR A 125 -23.11 -1.59 17.57
N ASP A 126 -24.01 -0.72 18.01
CA ASP A 126 -23.86 0.05 19.24
C ASP A 126 -24.17 -0.80 20.50
N ASN A 127 -24.06 -0.18 21.68
CA ASN A 127 -24.40 -0.83 22.96
C ASN A 127 -25.90 -1.05 23.20
N ALA A 128 -26.76 -0.43 22.39
CA ALA A 128 -28.22 -0.60 22.40
C ALA A 128 -28.72 -1.63 21.37
N ASN A 129 -27.79 -2.29 20.67
CA ASN A 129 -28.02 -3.28 19.61
C ASN A 129 -28.62 -2.70 18.32
N ASN A 130 -28.44 -1.39 18.03
CA ASN A 130 -28.76 -0.85 16.72
C ASN A 130 -27.58 -1.10 15.75
N PRO A 131 -27.83 -1.76 14.59
CA PRO A 131 -26.81 -1.98 13.59
C PRO A 131 -26.70 -0.79 12.63
N SER A 132 -25.48 -0.36 12.33
CA SER A 132 -25.18 0.54 11.21
C SER A 132 -25.51 -0.10 9.86
N THR A 133 -25.54 0.74 8.82
CA THR A 133 -25.53 0.25 7.43
C THR A 133 -24.24 -0.52 7.15
N SER A 134 -24.36 -1.62 6.39
CA SER A 134 -23.19 -2.33 5.91
C SER A 134 -22.49 -1.53 4.80
N GLU A 135 -21.20 -1.31 4.98
CA GLU A 135 -20.32 -0.62 4.05
C GLU A 135 -19.45 -1.62 3.30
N THR A 136 -19.02 -1.25 2.10
CA THR A 136 -18.17 -2.09 1.25
C THR A 136 -16.90 -1.35 0.81
N LEU A 137 -15.76 -2.00 0.91
CA LEU A 137 -14.47 -1.48 0.47
C LEU A 137 -13.81 -2.45 -0.52
N PRO A 138 -13.80 -2.14 -1.83
CA PRO A 138 -13.01 -2.91 -2.79
C PRO A 138 -11.52 -2.55 -2.68
N PHE A 139 -10.67 -3.55 -2.81
CA PHE A 139 -9.23 -3.38 -2.93
C PHE A 139 -8.64 -4.46 -3.85
N SER A 140 -7.42 -4.28 -4.32
CA SER A 140 -6.73 -5.30 -5.11
C SER A 140 -5.35 -5.52 -4.54
N LEU A 141 -5.06 -6.76 -4.18
CA LEU A 141 -3.74 -7.18 -3.74
C LEU A 141 -2.91 -7.51 -4.97
N SER A 142 -1.69 -6.99 -5.01
CA SER A 142 -0.68 -7.34 -5.99
C SER A 142 0.53 -7.91 -5.25
N ARG A 143 1.06 -9.03 -5.72
CA ARG A 143 2.24 -9.66 -5.10
C ARG A 143 3.39 -9.74 -6.10
N TYR A 144 4.55 -9.31 -5.62
CA TYR A 144 5.77 -9.40 -6.39
C TYR A 144 6.86 -10.13 -5.61
N THR A 145 7.48 -11.10 -6.25
CA THR A 145 8.76 -11.65 -5.80
C THR A 145 9.86 -10.80 -6.43
N LEU A 146 10.74 -10.26 -5.59
CA LEU A 146 11.88 -9.48 -5.99
C LEU A 146 13.11 -10.36 -5.95
N THR A 147 13.88 -10.40 -7.03
CA THR A 147 15.21 -11.01 -7.02
C THR A 147 16.24 -10.03 -7.55
N GLY A 148 17.48 -10.17 -7.10
CA GLY A 148 18.51 -9.24 -7.52
C GLY A 148 19.84 -9.45 -6.83
N ALA A 149 20.66 -8.41 -6.90
CA ALA A 149 21.97 -8.35 -6.27
C ALA A 149 22.07 -7.13 -5.34
N MET A 150 23.08 -7.15 -4.47
CA MET A 150 23.39 -6.06 -3.55
C MET A 150 24.78 -5.49 -3.84
N GLY A 151 24.86 -4.17 -3.96
CA GLY A 151 26.12 -3.44 -4.10
C GLY A 151 26.29 -2.40 -3.00
N ASN A 152 27.54 -2.15 -2.62
CA ASN A 152 27.91 -0.88 -2.00
C ASN A 152 28.34 0.05 -3.15
N GLY A 153 27.81 1.27 -3.25
CA GLY A 153 27.93 2.17 -4.42
C GLY A 153 29.33 2.47 -5.00
N GLY A 154 30.40 1.89 -4.44
CA GLY A 154 31.75 1.84 -4.99
C GLY A 154 32.11 0.58 -5.80
N GLY A 155 31.13 -0.21 -6.28
CA GLY A 155 31.36 -1.31 -7.22
C GLY A 155 31.81 -2.65 -6.61
N ASN A 156 31.86 -2.77 -5.28
CA ASN A 156 31.98 -4.08 -4.64
C ASN A 156 30.59 -4.73 -4.57
N GLN A 157 30.39 -5.75 -5.40
CA GLN A 157 29.28 -6.69 -5.25
C GLN A 157 29.45 -7.40 -3.90
N LEU A 158 28.47 -7.21 -3.02
CA LEU A 158 28.24 -8.11 -1.89
C LEU A 158 27.19 -9.13 -2.40
N PRO A 159 27.00 -10.26 -1.71
CA PRO A 159 26.69 -11.61 -2.22
C PRO A 159 25.75 -11.75 -3.43
N ASP A 160 25.91 -12.88 -4.11
CA ASP A 160 25.29 -13.26 -5.38
C ASP A 160 23.75 -13.32 -5.41
N SER A 161 23.02 -13.18 -4.29
CA SER A 161 21.54 -13.17 -4.33
C SER A 161 20.83 -12.37 -3.22
N VAL A 162 19.88 -11.54 -3.65
CA VAL A 162 18.89 -10.84 -2.82
C VAL A 162 17.51 -11.36 -3.21
N VAL A 163 16.67 -11.69 -2.23
CA VAL A 163 15.30 -12.14 -2.47
C VAL A 163 14.33 -11.40 -1.56
N GLY A 164 13.46 -10.60 -2.13
CA GLY A 164 12.41 -9.88 -1.41
C GLY A 164 11.01 -10.31 -1.83
N GLU A 165 10.03 -9.93 -1.04
CA GLU A 165 8.62 -10.08 -1.35
C GLU A 165 7.90 -8.75 -1.10
N VAL A 166 7.02 -8.37 -2.02
CA VAL A 166 6.20 -7.17 -1.92
C VAL A 166 4.74 -7.60 -1.93
N ALA A 167 3.99 -7.17 -0.93
CA ALA A 167 2.53 -7.27 -0.91
C ALA A 167 1.92 -5.88 -1.03
N ALA A 168 1.70 -5.50 -2.28
CA ALA A 168 1.10 -4.24 -2.64
C ALA A 168 -0.42 -4.30 -2.51
N VAL A 169 -1.01 -3.16 -2.14
CA VAL A 169 -2.42 -2.90 -2.44
C VAL A 169 -2.42 -1.80 -3.49
N SER A 170 -2.91 -2.11 -4.70
CA SER A 170 -2.82 -1.17 -5.82
C SER A 170 -3.74 0.06 -5.62
N ASN A 171 -3.27 1.23 -6.02
CA ASN A 171 -3.99 2.53 -6.03
C ASN A 171 -4.43 3.03 -4.65
N GLN A 172 -3.59 2.85 -3.65
CA GLN A 172 -3.99 2.91 -2.25
C GLN A 172 -2.78 3.22 -1.33
N ASP A 173 -2.91 4.19 -0.42
CA ASP A 173 -1.82 4.70 0.46
C ASP A 173 -1.47 3.79 1.66
N TRP A 174 -1.46 2.46 1.47
CA TRP A 174 -1.55 1.53 2.61
C TRP A 174 -1.05 0.09 2.40
N GLY A 175 -0.12 -0.14 1.46
CA GLY A 175 0.53 -1.45 1.31
C GLY A 175 1.69 -1.67 2.29
N GLY A 176 2.35 -2.83 2.19
CA GLY A 176 3.61 -3.09 2.88
C GLY A 176 4.49 -4.05 2.09
N TRP A 177 5.78 -4.06 2.38
CA TRP A 177 6.74 -4.97 1.72
C TRP A 177 7.72 -5.50 2.73
N ILE A 178 8.26 -6.68 2.42
CA ILE A 178 9.31 -7.31 3.19
C ILE A 178 10.43 -7.69 2.25
N ILE A 179 11.56 -7.01 2.35
CA ILE A 179 12.75 -7.41 1.60
C ILE A 179 13.72 -8.08 2.56
N ASN A 180 14.05 -9.33 2.25
CA ASN A 180 15.07 -10.09 2.95
C ASN A 180 16.36 -10.10 2.13
N MET A 181 17.49 -9.85 2.78
CA MET A 181 18.78 -9.80 2.10
C MET A 181 19.78 -10.66 2.85
N PRO A 182 19.81 -11.97 2.56
CA PRO A 182 20.68 -12.89 3.27
C PRO A 182 22.13 -12.84 2.76
N ASN A 183 23.05 -13.39 3.56
CA ASN A 183 24.42 -13.72 3.16
C ASN A 183 25.33 -12.55 2.77
N ALA A 184 25.13 -11.33 3.30
CA ALA A 184 26.06 -10.26 2.96
C ALA A 184 27.48 -10.60 3.44
N GLY A 185 28.45 -10.71 2.50
CA GLY A 185 29.83 -11.17 2.71
C GLY A 185 30.70 -10.25 3.59
N GLY A 186 30.07 -9.40 4.38
CA GLY A 186 30.64 -8.45 5.32
C GLY A 186 29.57 -7.49 5.85
N VAL A 187 29.86 -6.81 6.97
CA VAL A 187 29.00 -5.73 7.47
C VAL A 187 29.18 -4.49 6.56
N PRO A 188 28.11 -3.97 5.93
CA PRO A 188 28.18 -2.80 5.06
C PRO A 188 28.72 -1.58 5.80
N SER A 189 29.39 -0.64 5.11
CA SER A 189 30.00 0.52 5.76
C SER A 189 29.12 1.77 5.85
N SER A 190 28.02 1.86 5.08
CA SER A 190 27.01 2.95 5.23
C SER A 190 25.78 2.77 4.34
N THR A 191 25.94 2.84 3.01
CA THR A 191 24.83 2.79 2.05
C THR A 191 24.91 1.53 1.20
N LEU A 192 23.80 0.82 1.08
CA LEU A 192 23.66 -0.29 0.13
C LEU A 192 22.62 0.05 -0.92
N TYR A 193 22.80 -0.53 -2.10
CA TYR A 193 21.82 -0.58 -3.16
C TYR A 193 21.50 -2.04 -3.43
N ALA A 194 20.22 -2.39 -3.38
CA ALA A 194 19.74 -3.68 -3.84
C ALA A 194 18.81 -3.46 -5.03
N GLY A 195 18.89 -4.31 -6.03
CA GLY A 195 18.02 -4.17 -7.19
C GLY A 195 18.12 -5.36 -8.14
N GLY A 196 17.16 -5.43 -9.05
CA GLY A 196 17.08 -6.51 -10.02
C GLY A 196 15.68 -6.63 -10.58
N TYR A 197 15.28 -7.87 -10.83
CA TYR A 197 14.02 -8.22 -11.49
C TYR A 197 12.87 -8.39 -10.49
N GLY A 198 11.69 -7.91 -10.88
CA GLY A 198 10.43 -8.18 -10.20
C GLY A 198 9.58 -9.18 -10.99
N TYR A 199 9.07 -10.21 -10.31
CA TYR A 199 8.18 -11.22 -10.87
C TYR A 199 6.81 -11.09 -10.22
N LYS A 200 5.74 -11.09 -11.03
CA LYS A 200 4.39 -11.18 -10.49
C LYS A 200 4.14 -12.61 -10.02
N THR A 201 3.75 -12.80 -8.76
CA THR A 201 3.73 -14.14 -8.14
C THR A 201 2.67 -15.06 -8.74
N SER A 202 1.60 -14.51 -9.34
CA SER A 202 0.63 -15.28 -10.15
C SER A 202 1.22 -15.96 -11.39
N TYR A 203 2.48 -15.67 -11.77
CA TYR A 203 3.16 -16.22 -12.95
C TYR A 203 4.60 -16.65 -12.62
N LEU A 204 4.77 -17.65 -11.75
CA LEU A 204 6.07 -18.28 -11.52
C LEU A 204 6.47 -19.18 -12.72
N VAL A 205 6.65 -18.57 -13.89
CA VAL A 205 7.30 -19.18 -15.05
C VAL A 205 8.63 -18.46 -15.25
N GLU A 206 9.72 -19.22 -15.22
CA GLU A 206 11.08 -18.74 -15.45
C GLU A 206 11.13 -17.89 -16.74
N GLY A 207 11.64 -16.65 -16.65
CA GLY A 207 11.67 -15.68 -17.76
C GLY A 207 10.48 -14.71 -17.86
N SER A 208 9.46 -14.80 -16.98
CA SER A 208 8.28 -13.93 -16.97
C SER A 208 8.39 -12.75 -16.01
N TYR A 209 9.56 -12.08 -15.96
CA TYR A 209 9.70 -10.86 -15.14
C TYR A 209 8.79 -9.75 -15.67
N ASN A 210 8.21 -8.98 -14.75
CA ASN A 210 7.23 -7.93 -15.05
C ASN A 210 7.78 -6.52 -14.84
N GLY A 211 9.03 -6.39 -14.36
CA GLY A 211 9.72 -5.12 -14.23
C GLY A 211 10.97 -5.18 -13.37
N TYR A 212 11.33 -4.04 -12.82
CA TYR A 212 12.56 -3.83 -12.06
C TYR A 212 12.28 -3.17 -10.71
N TRP A 213 13.19 -3.36 -9.78
CA TRP A 213 13.17 -2.70 -8.49
C TRP A 213 14.56 -2.23 -8.09
N LEU A 214 14.58 -1.17 -7.29
CA LEU A 214 15.77 -0.58 -6.71
C LEU A 214 15.44 -0.15 -5.28
N ASN A 215 16.29 -0.52 -4.35
CA ASN A 215 16.17 -0.16 -2.95
C ASN A 215 17.47 0.46 -2.48
N LYS A 216 17.39 1.70 -1.98
CA LYS A 216 18.49 2.37 -1.31
C LYS A 216 18.35 2.17 0.19
N LEU A 217 19.40 1.65 0.80
CA LEU A 217 19.47 1.36 2.22
C LEU A 217 20.51 2.26 2.89
N SER A 218 20.13 2.90 3.99
CA SER A 218 21.06 3.63 4.85
C SER A 218 21.18 2.90 6.18
N ILE A 219 22.34 2.31 6.47
CA ILE A 219 22.54 1.40 7.61
C ILE A 219 23.53 2.01 8.61
N ASN A 220 23.15 2.00 9.89
CA ASN A 220 24.06 2.25 11.00
C ASN A 220 24.73 0.93 11.41
N THR A 221 26.05 0.86 11.22
CA THR A 221 26.85 -0.35 11.45
C THR A 221 26.96 -0.74 12.93
N GLY A 222 26.79 0.21 13.85
CA GLY A 222 26.84 -0.05 15.29
C GLY A 222 25.58 -0.71 15.83
N THR A 223 24.42 -0.41 15.23
CA THR A 223 23.11 -0.92 15.66
C THR A 223 22.50 -1.93 14.68
N LEU A 224 23.15 -2.16 13.54
CA LEU A 224 22.64 -2.95 12.41
C LEU A 224 21.20 -2.57 12.05
N SER A 225 20.90 -1.27 12.04
CA SER A 225 19.57 -0.76 11.76
C SER A 225 19.61 0.51 10.93
N GLY A 226 18.51 0.86 10.29
CA GLY A 226 18.47 2.00 9.40
C GLY A 226 17.17 2.18 8.65
N THR A 227 17.27 2.78 7.46
CA THR A 227 16.12 3.12 6.63
C THR A 227 16.25 2.57 5.22
N SER A 228 15.12 2.26 4.61
CA SER A 228 15.00 1.87 3.21
C SER A 228 14.21 2.89 2.40
N ASP A 229 14.56 2.97 1.12
CA ASP A 229 13.85 3.73 0.09
C ASP A 229 13.73 2.84 -1.15
N LEU A 230 12.61 2.13 -1.23
CA LEU A 230 12.26 1.21 -2.32
C LEU A 230 11.54 1.98 -3.41
N THR A 231 11.99 1.80 -4.63
CA THR A 231 11.20 2.08 -5.83
C THR A 231 11.12 0.81 -6.65
N TYR A 232 9.93 0.46 -7.11
CA TYR A 232 9.76 -0.56 -8.13
C TYR A 232 8.96 0.01 -9.30
N LEU A 233 9.21 -0.56 -10.48
CA LEU A 233 8.54 -0.19 -11.71
C LEU A 233 8.24 -1.47 -12.48
N THR A 234 6.96 -1.77 -12.66
CA THR A 234 6.48 -2.83 -13.55
C THR A 234 6.02 -2.25 -14.87
N ARG A 235 5.59 -3.12 -15.78
CA ARG A 235 4.92 -2.71 -17.01
C ARG A 235 3.64 -1.92 -16.76
N THR A 236 2.94 -2.17 -15.65
CA THR A 236 1.59 -1.60 -15.40
C THR A 236 1.51 -0.63 -14.24
N ALA A 237 2.45 -0.70 -13.30
CA ALA A 237 2.41 0.09 -12.07
C ALA A 237 3.80 0.55 -11.63
N LYS A 238 3.85 1.70 -10.98
CA LYS A 238 5.00 2.16 -10.19
C LYS A 238 4.62 2.08 -8.74
N GLY A 239 5.58 1.77 -7.90
CA GLY A 239 5.39 2.13 -6.51
C GLY A 239 6.66 2.33 -5.74
N ALA A 240 6.43 2.84 -4.55
CA ALA A 240 7.43 3.45 -3.71
C ALA A 240 7.15 3.09 -2.26
N GLY A 241 8.21 2.78 -1.54
CA GLY A 241 8.13 2.37 -0.16
C GLY A 241 9.27 2.95 0.66
N THR A 242 8.97 3.41 1.87
CA THR A 242 10.00 3.74 2.88
C THR A 242 9.79 2.95 4.17
N GLY A 243 10.85 2.36 4.71
CA GLY A 243 10.75 1.47 5.85
C GLY A 243 11.90 1.58 6.84
N THR A 244 11.73 0.92 7.98
CA THR A 244 12.81 0.66 8.92
C THR A 244 13.45 -0.68 8.57
N VAL A 245 14.77 -0.69 8.57
CA VAL A 245 15.55 -1.89 8.27
C VAL A 245 16.23 -2.32 9.54
N THR A 246 16.16 -3.62 9.83
CA THR A 246 16.89 -4.26 10.92
C THR A 246 17.75 -5.38 10.39
N GLY A 247 18.94 -5.54 10.94
CA GLY A 247 19.92 -6.50 10.50
C GLY A 247 20.48 -7.35 11.63
N THR A 248 20.96 -8.53 11.26
CA THR A 248 21.71 -9.44 12.15
C THR A 248 23.01 -9.85 11.47
N PHE A 249 24.05 -10.09 12.27
CA PHE A 249 25.31 -10.65 11.80
C PHE A 249 25.67 -11.88 12.63
N ASP A 250 25.64 -13.06 12.01
CA ASP A 250 25.97 -14.32 12.67
C ASP A 250 26.87 -15.19 11.78
N THR A 251 27.91 -15.79 12.33
CA THR A 251 28.85 -16.68 11.60
C THR A 251 29.40 -16.14 10.26
N GLY A 252 29.53 -14.82 10.10
CA GLY A 252 29.99 -14.21 8.84
C GLY A 252 28.87 -13.93 7.82
N VAL A 253 27.62 -14.19 8.20
CA VAL A 253 26.41 -13.96 7.41
C VAL A 253 25.72 -12.72 7.94
N PHE A 254 25.52 -11.73 7.07
CA PHE A 254 24.69 -10.56 7.36
C PHE A 254 23.30 -10.75 6.73
N ASN A 255 22.25 -10.61 7.54
CA ASN A 255 20.87 -10.60 7.08
C ASN A 255 20.26 -9.23 7.34
N LEU A 256 19.51 -8.70 6.37
CA LEU A 256 18.66 -7.53 6.54
C LEU A 256 17.21 -7.89 6.29
N THR A 257 16.33 -7.35 7.12
CA THR A 257 14.89 -7.37 6.90
C THR A 257 14.37 -5.94 6.96
N ASP A 258 13.72 -5.53 5.88
CA ASP A 258 12.86 -4.35 5.84
C ASP A 258 11.44 -4.79 6.16
N THR A 259 10.77 -4.11 7.09
CA THR A 259 9.37 -4.37 7.45
C THR A 259 8.42 -3.26 6.96
N GLY A 260 8.92 -2.35 6.12
CA GLY A 260 8.20 -1.44 5.22
C GLY A 260 6.73 -1.19 5.56
N ILE A 261 6.46 -0.25 6.47
CA ILE A 261 5.08 0.07 6.93
C ILE A 261 4.40 1.09 5.98
N LYS A 262 5.08 1.62 4.95
CA LYS A 262 4.56 2.69 4.08
C LYS A 262 4.82 2.46 2.61
N TYR A 263 3.88 1.78 1.95
CA TYR A 263 4.00 1.45 0.53
C TYR A 263 2.89 2.10 -0.25
N THR A 264 3.23 2.61 -1.42
CA THR A 264 2.29 3.12 -2.40
C THR A 264 2.52 2.39 -3.71
N GLU A 265 1.44 1.91 -4.32
CA GLU A 265 1.44 1.41 -5.70
C GLU A 265 0.40 2.21 -6.48
N THR A 266 0.81 2.70 -7.65
CA THR A 266 0.00 3.53 -8.52
C THR A 266 0.15 3.05 -9.94
N ASP A 267 -0.98 2.90 -10.62
CA ASP A 267 -0.99 2.53 -12.04
C ASP A 267 -0.22 3.55 -12.88
N LEU A 268 0.49 3.05 -13.90
CA LEU A 268 1.18 3.90 -14.84
C LEU A 268 0.18 4.58 -15.77
N ALA A 269 0.38 5.86 -16.06
CA ALA A 269 -0.32 6.57 -17.12
C ALA A 269 0.33 6.28 -18.49
N PHE A 270 1.64 5.99 -18.50
CA PHE A 270 2.40 5.63 -19.68
C PHE A 270 3.65 4.84 -19.31
N MET A 271 4.17 4.07 -20.28
CA MET A 271 5.45 3.39 -20.13
C MET A 271 6.13 3.18 -21.49
N SER A 272 7.44 2.92 -21.46
CA SER A 272 8.26 2.36 -22.54
C SER A 272 9.23 1.31 -21.97
N GLU A 273 9.44 0.22 -22.70
CA GLU A 273 10.68 -0.55 -22.56
C GLU A 273 11.82 0.26 -23.20
N ILE A 274 12.97 0.30 -22.54
CA ILE A 274 14.15 1.02 -23.00
C ILE A 274 15.35 0.09 -23.07
N ASN A 275 16.20 0.32 -24.07
CA ASN A 275 17.45 -0.41 -24.24
C ASN A 275 18.59 0.51 -24.72
N PRO A 276 18.94 1.58 -23.98
CA PRO A 276 20.04 2.46 -24.37
C PRO A 276 21.41 1.78 -24.35
N GLU A 277 22.20 2.09 -25.36
CA GLU A 277 23.62 1.77 -25.40
C GLU A 277 24.43 2.89 -24.75
N LEU A 278 25.47 2.51 -23.99
CA LEU A 278 26.39 3.43 -23.34
C LEU A 278 27.77 3.36 -23.98
N TYR A 279 28.39 4.52 -24.16
CA TYR A 279 29.72 4.66 -24.74
C TYR A 279 30.59 5.58 -23.88
N TYR A 280 31.87 5.24 -23.73
CA TYR A 280 32.88 6.11 -23.12
C TYR A 280 33.87 6.59 -24.17
N TYR A 281 34.58 7.68 -23.87
CA TYR A 281 35.68 8.15 -24.72
C TYR A 281 36.99 7.48 -24.30
N ALA A 282 37.55 6.63 -25.16
CA ALA A 282 38.75 5.86 -24.84
C ALA A 282 40.04 6.70 -24.95
N SER A 283 41.05 6.32 -24.18
CA SER A 283 42.36 7.01 -24.13
C SER A 283 43.12 6.99 -25.46
N TRP A 284 42.85 6.01 -26.33
CA TRP A 284 43.42 5.90 -27.67
C TRP A 284 42.68 6.75 -28.72
N GLY A 285 41.62 7.48 -28.32
CA GLY A 285 40.86 8.39 -29.16
C GLY A 285 39.71 7.69 -29.88
N GLY A 286 38.48 7.85 -29.39
CA GLY A 286 37.28 7.30 -30.01
C GLY A 286 36.18 7.01 -28.99
N LEU A 287 34.94 6.87 -29.47
CA LEU A 287 33.84 6.35 -28.67
C LEU A 287 33.89 4.82 -28.68
N THR A 288 33.92 4.24 -27.49
CA THR A 288 33.97 2.80 -27.28
C THR A 288 32.72 2.36 -26.53
N TYR A 289 32.09 1.31 -27.01
CA TYR A 289 30.93 0.70 -26.37
C TYR A 289 31.30 0.21 -24.97
N ASP A 290 30.54 0.65 -23.96
CA ASP A 290 30.71 0.22 -22.57
C ASP A 290 29.77 -0.93 -22.23
N GLY A 291 28.51 -0.81 -22.62
CA GLY A 291 27.45 -1.69 -22.15
C GLY A 291 26.07 -1.20 -22.54
N THR A 292 25.05 -1.92 -22.08
CA THR A 292 23.65 -1.62 -22.37
C THR A 292 22.87 -1.54 -21.07
N LEU A 293 21.99 -0.55 -20.95
CA LEU A 293 21.00 -0.47 -19.88
C LEU A 293 19.67 -0.99 -20.44
N THR A 294 19.21 -2.14 -19.97
CA THR A 294 17.88 -2.67 -20.30
C THR A 294 16.93 -2.33 -19.17
N GLY A 295 15.81 -1.68 -19.46
CA GLY A 295 14.95 -1.18 -18.40
C GLY A 295 13.55 -0.78 -18.82
N LEU A 296 12.85 -0.20 -17.86
CA LEU A 296 11.56 0.43 -18.06
C LEU A 296 11.68 1.93 -17.79
N LEU A 297 10.93 2.70 -18.59
CA LEU A 297 10.64 4.09 -18.39
C LEU A 297 9.13 4.23 -18.17
N GLY A 298 8.70 5.00 -17.18
CA GLY A 298 7.27 5.21 -16.95
C GLY A 298 6.96 6.36 -16.00
N GLY A 299 5.69 6.75 -15.97
CA GLY A 299 5.16 7.77 -15.08
C GLY A 299 3.69 7.52 -14.75
N THR A 300 3.28 7.99 -13.58
CA THR A 300 1.91 7.84 -13.03
C THR A 300 1.00 9.00 -13.42
N GLU A 301 1.59 10.12 -13.85
CA GLU A 301 0.87 11.30 -14.31
C GLU A 301 0.73 11.31 -15.84
N SER A 302 -0.35 11.93 -16.31
CA SER A 302 -0.61 12.06 -17.75
C SER A 302 0.46 12.90 -18.45
N LEU A 303 0.96 12.40 -19.59
CA LEU A 303 1.84 13.15 -20.51
C LEU A 303 1.15 14.35 -21.17
N TRP A 304 -0.18 14.42 -21.13
CA TRP A 304 -0.98 15.33 -21.96
C TRP A 304 -1.41 16.61 -21.24
N SER A 305 -1.36 16.63 -19.92
CA SER A 305 -1.93 17.72 -19.11
C SER A 305 -0.97 18.28 -18.06
N ALA A 306 0.26 17.76 -17.99
CA ALA A 306 1.25 18.10 -16.99
C ALA A 306 2.67 18.00 -17.56
N SER A 307 3.65 18.42 -16.76
CA SER A 307 5.06 18.07 -16.92
C SER A 307 5.38 16.93 -15.95
N PRO A 308 5.01 15.68 -16.27
CA PRO A 308 5.07 14.59 -15.30
C PRO A 308 6.52 14.21 -14.98
N TYR A 309 6.75 13.75 -13.76
CA TYR A 309 8.00 13.08 -13.43
C TYR A 309 8.08 11.71 -14.13
N VAL A 310 9.24 11.44 -14.72
CA VAL A 310 9.55 10.15 -15.34
C VAL A 310 10.47 9.36 -14.41
N THR A 311 10.19 8.07 -14.28
CA THR A 311 11.04 7.12 -13.55
C THR A 311 11.66 6.16 -14.55
N ILE A 312 12.97 5.94 -14.43
CA ILE A 312 13.73 4.97 -15.21
C ILE A 312 14.38 3.99 -14.24
N ILE A 313 14.12 2.69 -14.42
CA ILE A 313 14.77 1.63 -13.66
C ILE A 313 15.13 0.51 -14.63
N GLY A 314 16.35 -0.01 -14.51
CA GLY A 314 16.82 -1.10 -15.35
C GLY A 314 18.10 -1.72 -14.82
N GLU A 315 18.54 -2.76 -15.50
CA GLU A 315 19.83 -3.39 -15.29
C GLU A 315 20.85 -2.81 -16.26
N TYR A 316 22.01 -2.42 -15.71
CA TYR A 316 23.14 -1.99 -16.50
C TYR A 316 24.19 -3.10 -16.58
N ASP A 317 24.34 -3.70 -17.76
CA ASP A 317 25.37 -4.69 -18.04
C ASP A 317 26.60 -3.99 -18.66
N SER A 318 27.64 -3.83 -17.86
CA SER A 318 28.89 -3.15 -18.26
C SER A 318 29.97 -4.17 -18.58
N ILE A 319 30.63 -4.00 -19.73
CA ILE A 319 31.71 -4.88 -20.20
C ILE A 319 33.06 -4.46 -19.62
N HIS A 320 33.26 -3.18 -19.27
CA HIS A 320 34.58 -2.65 -18.89
C HIS A 320 34.71 -2.25 -17.42
N GLY A 321 33.62 -2.23 -16.65
CA GLY A 321 33.59 -1.88 -15.23
C GLY A 321 33.80 -0.38 -14.99
N ALA A 322 32.77 0.30 -14.50
CA ALA A 322 32.76 1.70 -14.01
C ALA A 322 33.60 2.79 -14.76
N PRO A 323 33.74 2.82 -16.12
CA PRO A 323 34.31 3.99 -16.75
C PRO A 323 33.31 5.16 -16.66
N GLN A 324 33.74 6.27 -16.07
CA GLN A 324 32.99 7.53 -16.03
C GLN A 324 33.93 8.62 -16.55
N PRO A 325 33.50 9.51 -17.46
CA PRO A 325 32.12 9.78 -17.92
C PRO A 325 31.68 8.97 -19.15
N ARG A 326 30.35 8.90 -19.40
CA ARG A 326 29.75 8.21 -20.57
C ARG A 326 28.71 9.07 -21.29
N ILE A 327 28.48 8.75 -22.56
CA ILE A 327 27.27 9.13 -23.29
C ILE A 327 26.35 7.92 -23.41
N TRP A 328 25.04 8.15 -23.51
CA TRP A 328 24.06 7.10 -23.70
C TRP A 328 22.96 7.55 -24.64
N TYR A 329 22.38 6.63 -25.41
CA TYR A 329 21.24 6.93 -26.27
C TYR A 329 20.37 5.70 -26.52
N SER A 330 19.07 5.91 -26.72
CA SER A 330 18.11 4.93 -27.17
C SER A 330 17.30 5.51 -28.32
N SER A 331 17.29 4.81 -29.46
CA SER A 331 16.76 5.31 -30.73
C SER A 331 15.30 4.95 -31.00
N ASP A 332 14.64 4.17 -30.14
CA ASP A 332 13.25 3.72 -30.36
C ASP A 332 12.46 3.54 -29.06
N ILE A 333 12.12 4.66 -28.41
CA ILE A 333 11.20 4.66 -27.27
C ILE A 333 9.78 4.89 -27.76
N TYR A 334 8.84 4.08 -27.30
CA TYR A 334 7.45 4.17 -27.75
C TYR A 334 6.48 3.76 -26.65
N SER A 335 5.27 4.32 -26.70
CA SER A 335 4.20 3.94 -25.80
C SER A 335 3.69 2.53 -26.08
N TYR A 336 3.52 1.73 -25.02
CA TYR A 336 2.85 0.44 -25.10
C TYR A 336 1.92 0.23 -23.90
N ASN A 337 0.74 -0.32 -24.17
CA ASN A 337 -0.29 -0.59 -23.17
C ASN A 337 -0.40 -2.10 -22.98
N TYR A 338 0.15 -2.61 -21.88
CA TYR A 338 0.14 -4.05 -21.58
C TYR A 338 -1.24 -4.60 -21.17
N ASN A 339 -2.21 -3.74 -20.84
CA ASN A 339 -3.56 -4.21 -20.47
C ASN A 339 -4.34 -4.69 -21.70
N ASN A 340 -4.03 -4.17 -22.89
CA ASN A 340 -4.74 -4.50 -24.13
C ASN A 340 -3.82 -4.79 -25.33
N SER A 341 -2.50 -4.84 -25.12
CA SER A 341 -1.49 -5.12 -26.16
C SER A 341 -1.53 -4.17 -27.35
N THR A 342 -1.65 -2.86 -27.09
CA THR A 342 -1.65 -1.83 -28.14
C THR A 342 -0.49 -0.85 -28.00
N LYS A 343 -0.09 -0.19 -29.11
CA LYS A 343 0.92 0.89 -29.11
C LYS A 343 0.34 2.22 -28.64
N THR A 344 -0.31 2.22 -27.49
CA THR A 344 -0.91 3.39 -26.85
C THR A 344 -0.37 3.54 -25.43
N THR A 345 -0.61 4.68 -24.79
CA THR A 345 -0.41 4.82 -23.34
C THR A 345 -1.64 4.27 -22.58
N TYR A 346 -1.54 4.13 -21.26
CA TYR A 346 -2.68 3.72 -20.42
C TYR A 346 -3.77 4.80 -20.36
N ALA A 347 -3.37 6.07 -20.41
CA ALA A 347 -4.27 7.22 -20.48
C ALA A 347 -4.84 7.49 -21.88
N GLY A 348 -4.46 6.69 -22.88
CA GLY A 348 -4.80 6.90 -24.29
C GLY A 348 -3.85 7.85 -25.02
N GLY A 349 -3.87 7.81 -26.35
CA GLY A 349 -2.85 8.44 -27.19
C GLY A 349 -1.64 7.55 -27.39
N ALA A 350 -0.61 8.05 -28.08
CA ALA A 350 0.62 7.31 -28.40
C ALA A 350 1.80 8.26 -28.54
N TYR A 351 3.01 7.76 -28.30
CA TYR A 351 4.25 8.48 -28.61
C TYR A 351 5.33 7.56 -29.17
N ARG A 352 6.26 8.11 -29.96
CA ARG A 352 7.47 7.42 -30.44
C ARG A 352 8.60 8.41 -30.70
N GLY A 353 9.79 8.10 -30.20
CA GLY A 353 10.91 9.03 -30.22
C GLY A 353 12.24 8.40 -29.88
N PHE A 354 13.12 9.23 -29.35
CA PHE A 354 14.45 8.85 -28.89
C PHE A 354 14.81 9.61 -27.62
N MET A 355 15.79 9.07 -26.91
CA MET A 355 16.33 9.68 -25.71
C MET A 355 17.84 9.47 -25.63
N GLY A 356 18.53 10.30 -24.86
CA GLY A 356 19.95 10.14 -24.63
C GLY A 356 20.53 11.27 -23.80
N GLY A 357 21.79 11.13 -23.41
CA GLY A 357 22.49 12.12 -22.62
C GLY A 357 23.83 11.61 -22.11
N THR A 358 24.14 11.92 -20.86
CA THR A 358 25.42 11.62 -20.22
C THR A 358 25.27 10.91 -18.90
N VAL A 359 26.24 10.06 -18.56
CA VAL A 359 26.43 9.55 -17.21
C VAL A 359 27.67 10.20 -16.62
N LEU A 360 27.52 10.81 -15.45
CA LEU A 360 28.58 11.47 -14.69
C LEU A 360 28.57 10.99 -13.23
N GLY A 361 29.43 10.03 -12.91
CA GLY A 361 29.38 9.37 -11.60
C GLY A 361 28.03 8.67 -11.42
N ASP A 362 27.32 8.99 -10.34
CA ASP A 362 25.99 8.40 -10.05
C ASP A 362 24.83 9.14 -10.71
N VAL A 363 25.12 10.15 -11.55
CA VAL A 363 24.11 10.98 -12.22
C VAL A 363 23.88 10.48 -13.65
N LEU A 364 22.64 10.10 -13.96
CA LEU A 364 22.15 9.83 -15.30
C LEU A 364 21.37 11.05 -15.80
N ASP A 365 22.01 11.90 -16.60
CA ASP A 365 21.36 13.05 -17.24
C ASP A 365 20.91 12.69 -18.65
N GLY A 366 19.69 13.10 -19.02
CA GLY A 366 19.10 12.76 -20.31
C GLY A 366 18.22 13.86 -20.87
N LYS A 367 17.98 13.76 -22.17
CA LYS A 367 16.88 14.43 -22.86
C LYS A 367 16.00 13.41 -23.56
N PHE A 368 14.73 13.75 -23.66
CA PHE A 368 13.72 12.98 -24.36
C PHE A 368 13.15 13.84 -25.50
N LEU A 369 12.99 13.28 -26.69
CA LEU A 369 12.27 13.91 -27.78
C LEU A 369 11.45 12.87 -28.54
N SER A 370 10.15 13.13 -28.66
CA SER A 370 9.20 12.17 -29.24
C SER A 370 8.08 12.86 -29.98
N LEU A 371 7.57 12.23 -31.04
CA LEU A 371 6.30 12.61 -31.66
C LEU A 371 5.16 11.97 -30.88
N TYR A 372 4.04 12.67 -30.71
CA TYR A 372 2.86 12.12 -30.04
C TYR A 372 1.56 12.37 -30.79
N ILE A 373 0.56 11.57 -30.46
CA ILE A 373 -0.86 11.80 -30.72
C ILE A 373 -1.59 11.65 -29.38
N ASP A 374 -2.32 12.67 -28.93
CA ASP A 374 -3.06 12.61 -27.66
C ASP A 374 -4.39 11.82 -27.80
N PRO A 375 -5.13 11.54 -26.70
CA PRO A 375 -6.42 10.86 -26.77
C PRO A 375 -7.49 11.55 -27.64
N SER A 376 -7.35 12.86 -27.88
CA SER A 376 -8.25 13.66 -28.72
C SER A 376 -7.83 13.69 -30.20
N GLY A 377 -6.71 13.06 -30.55
CA GLY A 377 -6.19 13.00 -31.91
C GLY A 377 -5.29 14.17 -32.30
N ASN A 378 -4.91 15.05 -31.36
CA ASN A 378 -3.97 16.13 -31.66
C ASN A 378 -2.55 15.58 -31.72
N ALA A 379 -1.79 15.98 -32.73
CA ALA A 379 -0.39 15.59 -32.89
C ALA A 379 0.57 16.72 -32.46
N GLY A 380 1.73 16.34 -31.92
CA GLY A 380 2.77 17.28 -31.53
C GLY A 380 4.09 16.59 -31.24
N TYR A 381 4.95 17.27 -30.49
CA TYR A 381 6.16 16.68 -29.94
C TYR A 381 6.20 16.83 -28.41
N LEU A 382 6.69 15.80 -27.75
CA LEU A 382 7.02 15.78 -26.33
C LEU A 382 8.53 16.01 -26.21
N SER A 383 8.93 16.88 -25.28
CA SER A 383 10.34 17.11 -24.96
C SER A 383 10.53 17.20 -23.46
N GLY A 384 11.59 16.60 -22.94
CA GLY A 384 11.94 16.56 -21.51
C GLY A 384 13.44 16.56 -21.29
#